data_AF-A0A0A7ACR1-F1
#
_entry.id   AF-A0A0A7ACR1-F1
#
_cell.length_a   1.000
_cell.length_b   1.000
_cell.length_c   1.000
_cell.angle_alpha   90.00
_cell.angle_beta   90.00
_cell.angle_gamma   90.00
#
_symmetry.space_group_name_H-M   'P 1'
#
loop_
_entity.id
_entity.type
_entity.pdbx_description
1 polymer ?
#
loop_
_entity_poly.entity_id
_entity_poly.type
_entity_poly.pdbx_seq_one_letter_code
_entity_poly.pdbx_strand_id
1 'polypeptide(L)'
;LHEQSARIANVLKQKGVGPDSPVAVLIERSERMITSIMGILNAGGAYVPIDPGFPAERIQYILEDCGADFILTESQIEAPASDAELIDFDQAIAEGSDDMPEADVNARNLAYIIYTSGTTGRPKGVMIEHRQVHH
;
A
#
# COMPACT_ATOMS: atom_id res chain seq x y z
N LEU A 1 3.97 -16.42 2.66
CA LEU A 1 3.55 -15.22 3.42
C LEU A 1 4.71 -14.47 4.07
N HIS A 2 5.34 -14.97 5.15
CA HIS A 2 6.36 -14.21 5.90
C HIS A 2 7.56 -13.77 5.04
N GLU A 3 8.26 -14.71 4.40
CA GLU A 3 9.41 -14.42 3.52
C GLU A 3 9.04 -13.49 2.36
N GLN A 4 7.89 -13.73 1.72
CA GLN A 4 7.40 -12.89 0.63
C GLN A 4 7.09 -11.46 1.08
N SER A 5 6.50 -11.29 2.27
CA SER A 5 6.28 -9.96 2.85
C SER A 5 7.59 -9.25 3.19
N ALA A 6 8.62 -9.98 3.64
CA ALA A 6 9.95 -9.41 3.88
C ALA A 6 10.61 -8.94 2.56
N ARG A 7 10.45 -9.71 1.48
CA ARG A 7 10.94 -9.36 0.13
C ARG A 7 10.32 -8.05 -0.38
N ILE A 8 9.00 -7.93 -0.31
CA ILE A 8 8.29 -6.69 -0.63
C ILE A 8 8.75 -5.55 0.28
N ALA A 9 8.87 -5.79 1.59
CA ALA A 9 9.27 -4.77 2.54
C ALA A 9 10.66 -4.19 2.23
N ASN A 10 11.63 -5.05 1.88
CA ASN A 10 12.97 -4.62 1.49
C ASN A 10 12.96 -3.75 0.23
N VAL A 11 12.20 -4.13 -0.80
CA VAL A 11 12.07 -3.34 -2.03
C VAL A 11 11.49 -1.95 -1.73
N LEU A 12 10.38 -1.91 -0.97
CA LEU A 12 9.74 -0.65 -0.57
C LEU A 12 10.68 0.23 0.25
N LYS A 13 11.39 -0.35 1.21
CA LYS A 13 12.32 0.39 2.07
C LYS A 13 13.52 0.93 1.30
N GLN A 14 14.06 0.18 0.34
CA GLN A 14 15.12 0.67 -0.56
C GLN A 14 14.66 1.86 -1.42
N LYS A 15 13.37 1.91 -1.75
CA LYS A 15 12.74 3.02 -2.45
C LYS A 15 12.39 4.21 -1.55
N GLY A 16 12.62 4.09 -0.24
CA GLY A 16 12.42 5.17 0.73
C GLY A 16 11.09 5.14 1.46
N VAL A 17 10.29 4.08 1.34
CA VAL A 17 9.07 3.90 2.15
C VAL A 17 9.46 3.83 3.63
N GLY A 18 8.75 4.58 4.46
CA GLY A 18 8.90 4.60 5.91
C GLY A 18 7.64 5.09 6.62
N PRO A 19 7.76 5.53 7.88
CA PRO A 19 6.63 5.97 8.68
C PRO A 19 5.79 7.05 7.99
N ASP A 20 4.47 6.89 8.07
CA ASP A 20 3.47 7.79 7.47
C ASP A 20 3.49 7.86 5.93
N SER A 21 4.34 7.07 5.24
CA SER A 21 4.34 6.95 3.78
C SER A 21 3.17 6.10 3.29
N PRO A 22 2.20 6.65 2.54
CA PRO A 22 1.12 5.87 1.95
C PRO A 22 1.64 5.05 0.76
N VAL A 23 1.26 3.78 0.70
CA VAL A 23 1.50 2.91 -0.47
C VAL A 23 0.16 2.35 -0.92
N ALA A 24 -0.21 2.62 -2.17
CA ALA A 24 -1.45 2.10 -2.73
C ALA A 24 -1.30 0.60 -3.04
N VAL A 25 -2.33 -0.18 -2.71
CA VAL A 25 -2.43 -1.61 -3.05
C VAL A 25 -3.55 -1.77 -4.06
N LEU A 26 -3.17 -1.92 -5.33
CA LEU A 26 -4.09 -2.12 -6.44
C LEU A 26 -4.00 -3.58 -6.91
N ILE A 27 -4.55 -4.47 -6.09
CA ILE A 27 -4.47 -5.94 -6.23
C ILE A 27 -5.85 -6.51 -5.89
N GLU A 28 -6.31 -7.50 -6.66
CA GLU A 28 -7.58 -8.18 -6.36
C GLU A 28 -7.51 -8.90 -5.00
N ARG A 29 -8.68 -9.06 -4.36
CA ARG A 29 -8.77 -9.72 -3.05
C ARG A 29 -8.22 -11.16 -3.12
N SER A 30 -7.03 -11.35 -2.57
CA SER A 30 -6.25 -12.58 -2.70
C SER A 30 -5.18 -12.66 -1.60
N GLU A 31 -4.46 -13.79 -1.54
CA GLU A 31 -3.27 -13.91 -0.68
C GLU A 31 -2.15 -12.93 -1.07
N ARG A 32 -2.07 -12.54 -2.36
CA ARG A 32 -1.12 -11.54 -2.85
C ARG A 32 -1.40 -10.16 -2.25
N MET A 33 -2.68 -9.77 -2.15
CA MET A 33 -3.09 -8.55 -1.47
C MET A 33 -2.66 -8.55 0.00
N ILE A 34 -2.91 -9.66 0.73
CA ILE A 34 -2.51 -9.77 2.14
C ILE A 34 -0.98 -9.71 2.29
N THR A 35 -0.25 -10.39 1.42
CA THR A 35 1.22 -10.38 1.40
C THR A 35 1.76 -8.97 1.16
N SER A 36 1.13 -8.23 0.25
CA SER A 36 1.44 -6.83 -0.09
C SER A 36 1.22 -5.89 1.09
N ILE A 37 0.06 -6.01 1.76
CA ILE A 37 -0.25 -5.26 2.98
C ILE A 37 0.80 -5.51 4.05
N MET A 38 1.15 -6.78 4.31
CA MET A 38 2.18 -7.11 5.30
C MET A 38 3.54 -6.55 4.90
N GLY A 39 3.91 -6.60 3.62
CA GLY A 39 5.16 -6.02 3.12
C GLY A 39 5.24 -4.51 3.33
N ILE A 40 4.14 -3.78 3.11
CA ILE A 40 4.07 -2.33 3.35
C ILE A 40 4.24 -2.02 4.83
N LEU A 41 3.51 -2.72 5.70
CA LEU A 41 3.61 -2.53 7.15
C LEU A 41 5.01 -2.89 7.68
N ASN A 42 5.63 -3.94 7.15
CA ASN A 42 7.00 -4.34 7.51
C ASN A 42 8.06 -3.36 6.99
N ALA A 43 7.81 -2.65 5.88
CA ALA A 43 8.65 -1.53 5.44
C ALA A 43 8.46 -0.28 6.32
N GLY A 44 7.35 -0.23 7.07
CA GLY A 44 6.96 0.86 7.94
C GLY A 44 5.98 1.87 7.33
N GLY A 45 5.48 1.61 6.13
CA GLY A 45 4.50 2.44 5.46
C GLY A 45 3.06 2.14 5.87
N ALA A 46 2.13 2.95 5.36
CA ALA A 46 0.69 2.79 5.55
C ALA A 46 0.03 2.32 4.24
N TYR A 47 -0.75 1.24 4.29
CA TYR A 47 -1.38 0.73 3.07
C TYR A 47 -2.68 1.48 2.73
N VAL A 48 -2.92 1.69 1.44
CA VAL A 48 -4.16 2.26 0.89
C VAL A 48 -4.79 1.23 -0.05
N PRO A 49 -5.77 0.42 0.40
CA PRO A 49 -6.34 -0.61 -0.45
C PRO A 49 -7.29 0.02 -1.47
N ILE A 50 -7.08 -0.32 -2.74
CA ILE A 50 -7.91 0.16 -3.85
C ILE A 50 -8.42 -1.07 -4.63
N ASP A 51 -9.74 -1.17 -4.77
CA ASP A 51 -10.36 -2.24 -5.57
C ASP A 51 -10.12 -1.98 -7.07
N PRO A 52 -9.43 -2.87 -7.81
CA PRO A 52 -9.24 -2.72 -9.25
C PRO A 52 -10.55 -2.69 -10.05
N GLY A 53 -11.65 -3.21 -9.48
CA GLY A 53 -12.98 -3.15 -10.08
C GLY A 53 -13.67 -1.78 -9.97
N PHE A 54 -13.06 -0.79 -9.31
CA PHE A 54 -13.58 0.57 -9.30
C PHE A 54 -13.44 1.25 -10.67
N PRO A 55 -14.32 2.20 -11.01
CA PRO A 55 -14.13 3.04 -12.20
C PRO A 55 -12.76 3.74 -12.15
N ALA A 56 -12.10 3.88 -13.31
CA ALA A 56 -10.77 4.48 -13.40
C ALA A 56 -10.67 5.87 -12.75
N GLU A 57 -11.67 6.73 -12.95
CA GLU A 57 -11.75 8.06 -12.32
C GLU A 57 -11.74 7.99 -10.78
N ARG A 58 -12.33 6.93 -10.20
CA ARG A 58 -12.34 6.73 -8.75
C ARG A 58 -10.98 6.26 -8.24
N ILE A 59 -10.31 5.38 -8.98
CA ILE A 59 -8.94 4.93 -8.65
C ILE A 59 -8.00 6.13 -8.71
N GLN A 60 -8.04 6.90 -9.81
CA GLN A 60 -7.24 8.11 -9.99
C GLN A 60 -7.46 9.11 -8.85
N TYR A 61 -8.72 9.39 -8.50
CA TYR A 61 -9.03 10.28 -7.37
C TYR A 61 -8.40 9.80 -6.05
N ILE A 62 -8.47 8.49 -5.76
CA ILE A 62 -7.88 7.94 -4.53
C ILE A 62 -6.37 8.10 -4.54
N LEU A 63 -5.71 7.81 -5.66
CA LEU A 63 -4.26 7.93 -5.81
C LEU A 63 -3.78 9.39 -5.63
N GLU A 64 -4.49 10.34 -6.24
CA GLU A 64 -4.19 11.77 -6.10
C GLU A 64 -4.43 12.28 -4.68
N ASP A 65 -5.53 11.88 -4.04
CA ASP A 65 -5.91 12.36 -2.70
C ASP A 65 -5.06 11.74 -1.58
N CYS A 66 -4.65 10.47 -1.72
CA CYS A 66 -3.87 9.80 -0.69
C CYS A 66 -2.38 10.18 -0.71
N GLY A 67 -1.88 10.73 -1.83
CA GLY A 67 -0.49 11.14 -1.98
C GLY A 67 0.50 9.98 -1.92
N ALA A 68 0.10 8.78 -2.36
CA ALA A 68 1.00 7.64 -2.42
C ALA A 68 2.02 7.81 -3.56
N ASP A 69 3.31 7.76 -3.24
CA ASP A 69 4.40 7.78 -4.23
C ASP A 69 4.57 6.43 -4.94
N PHE A 70 3.98 5.36 -4.39
CA PHE A 70 4.11 3.99 -4.89
C PHE A 70 2.76 3.28 -4.97
N ILE A 71 2.59 2.49 -6.03
CA ILE A 71 1.45 1.60 -6.24
C ILE A 71 1.99 0.17 -6.36
N LEU A 72 1.67 -0.68 -5.40
CA LEU A 72 1.94 -2.11 -5.47
C LEU A 72 0.78 -2.80 -6.20
N THR A 73 1.07 -3.41 -7.35
CA THR A 73 0.09 -3.98 -8.28
C THR A 73 0.59 -5.26 -8.94
N GLU A 74 -0.18 -5.81 -9.87
CA GLU A 74 0.18 -7.00 -10.65
C GLU A 74 0.19 -6.66 -12.15
N SER A 75 1.08 -7.28 -12.91
CA SER A 75 1.27 -7.04 -14.35
C SER A 75 -0.01 -7.08 -15.21
N GLN A 76 -1.05 -7.83 -14.80
CA GLN A 76 -2.34 -7.89 -15.51
C GLN A 76 -3.32 -6.76 -15.18
N ILE A 77 -3.04 -5.97 -14.13
CA ILE A 77 -3.91 -4.89 -13.67
C ILE A 77 -3.42 -3.58 -14.27
N GLU A 78 -4.29 -2.92 -15.04
CA GLU A 78 -4.00 -1.60 -15.58
C GLU A 78 -4.27 -0.53 -14.52
N ALA A 79 -3.21 0.07 -14.01
CA ALA A 79 -3.30 1.25 -13.15
C ALA A 79 -3.53 2.51 -14.01
N PRO A 80 -4.41 3.44 -13.61
CA PRO A 80 -4.54 4.72 -14.30
C PRO A 80 -3.24 5.52 -14.22
N ALA A 81 -3.05 6.44 -15.17
CA ALA A 81 -1.90 7.33 -15.17
C ALA A 81 -1.84 8.15 -13.87
N SER A 82 -0.68 8.14 -13.22
CA SER A 82 -0.38 8.92 -12.01
C SER A 82 1.13 9.17 -11.94
N ASP A 83 1.55 10.06 -11.03
CA ASP A 83 2.96 10.32 -10.76
C ASP A 83 3.61 9.23 -9.87
N ALA A 84 2.81 8.30 -9.35
CA ALA A 84 3.28 7.23 -8.48
C ALA A 84 4.01 6.14 -9.28
N GLU A 85 5.10 5.61 -8.72
CA GLU A 85 5.83 4.51 -9.31
C GLU A 85 5.07 3.18 -9.14
N LEU A 86 4.89 2.44 -10.23
CA LEU A 86 4.33 1.09 -10.19
C LEU A 86 5.39 0.08 -9.71
N ILE A 87 5.03 -0.71 -8.70
CA ILE A 87 5.80 -1.83 -8.21
C ILE A 87 5.01 -3.09 -8.54
N ASP A 88 5.55 -3.91 -9.44
CA ASP A 88 4.96 -5.22 -9.73
C ASP A 88 5.24 -6.21 -8.59
N PHE A 89 4.20 -6.93 -8.19
CA PHE A 89 4.23 -7.89 -7.09
C PHE A 89 5.28 -8.99 -7.33
N ASP A 90 5.28 -9.63 -8.50
CA ASP A 90 6.15 -10.77 -8.78
C ASP A 90 7.61 -10.31 -8.91
N GLN A 91 7.84 -9.12 -9.47
CA GLN A 91 9.16 -8.50 -9.52
C GLN A 91 9.69 -8.16 -8.11
N ALA A 92 8.88 -7.54 -7.26
CA ALA A 92 9.29 -7.22 -5.89
C ALA A 92 9.66 -8.47 -5.08
N ILE A 93 8.96 -9.59 -5.30
CA ILE A 93 9.30 -10.88 -4.68
C ILE A 93 10.63 -11.43 -5.22
N ALA A 94 10.87 -11.32 -6.52
CA ALA A 94 12.10 -11.81 -7.14
C ALA A 94 13.35 -11.03 -6.70
N GLU A 95 13.23 -9.71 -6.51
CA GLU A 95 14.34 -8.80 -6.22
C GLU A 95 14.63 -8.63 -4.72
N GLY A 96 13.61 -8.76 -3.87
CA GLY A 96 13.73 -8.52 -2.44
C GLY A 96 14.52 -9.61 -1.69
N SER A 97 15.11 -9.22 -0.55
CA SER A 97 15.65 -10.16 0.45
C SER A 97 14.54 -10.73 1.33
N ASP A 98 14.66 -11.98 1.78
CA ASP A 98 13.75 -12.58 2.76
C ASP A 98 14.08 -12.23 4.22
N ASP A 99 15.20 -11.52 4.46
CA ASP A 99 15.51 -10.94 5.77
C ASP A 99 14.52 -9.82 6.12
N MET A 100 13.91 -9.89 7.30
CA MET A 100 12.96 -8.86 7.73
C MET A 100 13.69 -7.53 8.00
N PRO A 101 13.32 -6.42 7.34
CA PRO A 101 13.92 -5.12 7.65
C PRO A 101 13.43 -4.59 9.01
N GLU A 102 14.26 -3.78 9.68
CA GLU A 102 13.85 -3.07 10.89
C GLU A 102 12.88 -1.92 10.55
N ALA A 103 11.64 -1.93 11.02
CA ALA A 103 10.72 -0.81 10.78
C ALA A 103 10.84 0.24 11.91
N ASP A 104 11.15 1.49 11.56
CA ASP A 104 11.20 2.62 12.51
C ASP A 104 9.79 3.22 12.78
N VAL A 105 8.83 2.37 13.08
CA VAL A 105 7.42 2.75 13.29
C VAL A 105 7.09 2.87 14.77
N ASN A 106 6.34 3.90 15.14
CA ASN A 106 5.75 4.04 16.47
C ASN A 106 4.22 3.99 16.42
N ALA A 107 3.59 3.85 17.59
CA ALA A 107 2.16 3.64 17.71
C ALA A 107 1.27 4.79 17.16
N ARG A 108 1.84 5.98 16.93
CA ARG A 108 1.14 7.14 16.34
C ARG A 108 1.31 7.27 14.83
N ASN A 109 2.16 6.45 14.22
CA ASN A 109 2.27 6.46 12.76
C ASN A 109 1.05 5.79 12.13
N LEU A 110 0.76 6.18 10.89
CA LEU A 110 -0.29 5.61 10.07
C LEU A 110 -0.06 4.11 9.84
N ALA A 111 -1.11 3.33 10.02
CA ALA A 111 -1.17 1.92 9.63
C ALA A 111 -1.87 1.78 8.26
N TYR A 112 -2.95 2.53 8.03
CA TYR A 112 -3.68 2.50 6.77
C TYR A 112 -4.53 3.74 6.52
N ILE A 113 -4.92 3.89 5.26
CA ILE A 113 -5.93 4.86 4.81
C ILE A 113 -7.03 4.08 4.08
N ILE A 114 -8.28 4.16 4.55
CA ILE A 114 -9.43 3.53 3.88
C ILE A 114 -10.39 4.59 3.38
N TYR A 115 -10.73 4.51 2.09
CA TYR A 115 -11.68 5.41 1.47
C TYR A 115 -13.13 4.94 1.66
N THR A 116 -13.96 5.83 2.20
CA THR A 116 -15.39 5.58 2.43
C THR A 116 -16.23 6.49 1.54
N SER A 117 -17.45 6.06 1.21
CA SER A 117 -18.42 6.88 0.49
C SER A 117 -18.76 8.12 1.32
N GLY A 118 -18.36 9.30 0.84
CA GLY A 118 -18.71 10.56 1.49
C GLY A 118 -20.17 10.96 1.20
N THR A 119 -20.84 11.55 2.18
CA THR A 119 -22.19 12.13 2.00
C THR A 119 -22.22 13.27 0.98
N THR A 120 -21.08 13.90 0.72
CA THR A 120 -20.86 14.95 -0.28
C THR A 120 -20.56 14.40 -1.68
N GLY A 121 -20.69 13.08 -1.89
CA GLY A 121 -20.45 12.39 -3.16
C GLY A 121 -18.99 12.02 -3.43
N ARG A 122 -18.03 12.77 -2.87
CA ARG A 122 -16.59 12.45 -2.97
C ARG A 122 -16.14 11.50 -1.86
N PRO A 123 -15.38 10.42 -2.18
CA PRO A 123 -14.80 9.55 -1.17
C PRO A 123 -13.88 10.31 -0.20
N LYS A 124 -13.83 9.88 1.06
CA LYS A 124 -12.95 10.46 2.09
C LYS A 124 -11.98 9.40 2.59
N GLY A 125 -10.67 9.72 2.56
CA GLY A 125 -9.62 8.89 3.14
C GLY A 125 -9.64 8.97 4.67
N VAL A 126 -9.94 7.86 5.33
CA VAL A 126 -9.89 7.74 6.79
C VAL A 126 -8.52 7.21 7.16
N MET A 127 -7.70 8.08 7.77
CA MET A 127 -6.37 7.76 8.27
C MET A 127 -6.46 7.11 9.65
N ILE A 128 -5.81 5.96 9.82
CA ILE A 128 -5.81 5.20 11.07
C ILE A 128 -4.37 4.93 11.51
N GLU A 129 -4.07 5.26 12.76
CA GLU A 129 -2.77 5.02 13.39
C GLU A 129 -2.67 3.59 13.98
N HIS A 130 -1.45 3.06 14.12
CA HIS A 130 -1.21 1.73 14.69
C HIS A 130 -1.89 1.51 16.07
N ARG A 131 -1.86 2.49 16.97
CA ARG A 131 -2.49 2.40 18.31
C ARG A 131 -4.01 2.24 18.28
N GLN A 132 -4.67 2.55 17.16
CA GLN A 132 -6.11 2.42 17.01
C GLN A 132 -6.51 1.01 16.53
N VAL A 133 -5.53 0.21 16.10
CA VAL A 133 -5.72 -1.17 15.64
C VAL A 133 -5.38 -2.16 16.77
N HIS A 134 -4.37 -1.84 17.58
CA HIS A 134 -4.00 -2.61 18.76
C HIS A 134 -4.83 -2.17 19.97
N HIS A 135 -5.86 -2.95 20.32
CA HIS A 135 -6.57 -2.86 21.59
C HIS A 135 -5.97 -3.81 22.62
#